data_AF-A0A382LHC2-F1
#
_entry.id   AF-A0A382LHC2-F1
#
_cell.length_a   1.000
_cell.length_b   1.000
_cell.length_c   1.000
_cell.angle_alpha   90.00
_cell.angle_beta   90.00
_cell.angle_gamma   90.00
#
_symmetry.space_group_name_H-M   'P 1'
#
loop_
_entity.id
_entity.type
_entity.pdbx_description
1 polymer ?
#
loop_
_entity_poly.entity_id
_entity_poly.type
_entity_poly.pdbx_seq_one_letter_code
_entity_poly.pdbx_strand_id
1 'polypeptide(L)'
;MAKLKALLLTEGYHGMISQVEGLAKALKAEFQHKIVRLNLMWNYIPPKLTPISKIILKDKNYINNDDTFDLVISCGRKSVVPSIILKKKNDKIFTIHIQDPKVSLKNFDLIVAPEHDNLVGENVINSKG
;
A
#
# COMPACT_ATOMS: atom_id res chain seq x y z
N MET A 1 -14.19 19.10 -11.72
CA MET A 1 -13.30 18.72 -10.59
C MET A 1 -12.26 17.74 -11.11
N ALA A 2 -10.99 17.94 -10.80
CA ALA A 2 -9.96 16.97 -11.14
C ALA A 2 -10.25 15.65 -10.40
N LYS A 3 -10.13 14.51 -11.08
CA LYS A 3 -10.26 13.20 -10.44
C LYS A 3 -8.97 12.89 -9.67
N LEU A 4 -9.12 12.27 -8.51
CA LEU A 4 -7.99 11.78 -7.70
C LEU A 4 -7.17 10.77 -8.52
N LYS A 5 -5.85 10.91 -8.50
CA LYS A 5 -4.92 9.94 -9.09
C LYS A 5 -4.42 8.98 -8.03
N ALA A 6 -4.72 7.69 -8.18
CA ALA A 6 -4.34 6.66 -7.25
C ALA A 6 -3.27 5.72 -7.82
N LEU A 7 -2.30 5.33 -6.99
CA LEU A 7 -1.37 4.24 -7.27
C LEU A 7 -1.77 3.01 -6.45
N LEU A 8 -2.10 1.92 -7.14
CA LEU A 8 -2.45 0.65 -6.49
C LEU A 8 -1.21 -0.23 -6.40
N LEU A 9 -0.87 -0.70 -5.20
CA LEU A 9 0.29 -1.54 -4.93
C LEU A 9 -0.15 -2.91 -4.41
N THR A 10 0.18 -3.98 -5.13
CA THR A 10 -0.22 -5.34 -4.73
C THR A 10 0.88 -6.36 -4.97
N GLU A 11 0.75 -7.55 -4.40
CA GLU A 11 1.64 -8.68 -4.70
C GLU A 11 1.24 -9.43 -5.98
N GLY A 12 0.10 -9.07 -6.61
CA GLY A 12 -0.41 -9.69 -7.84
C GLY A 12 -1.41 -10.84 -7.63
N TYR A 13 -1.79 -11.14 -6.39
CA TYR A 13 -2.86 -12.12 -6.13
C TYR A 13 -4.24 -11.54 -6.44
N HIS A 14 -5.07 -12.28 -7.17
CA HIS A 14 -6.39 -11.80 -7.64
C HIS A 14 -7.27 -11.19 -6.54
N GLY A 15 -7.30 -11.79 -5.33
CA GLY A 15 -8.05 -11.23 -4.20
C GLY A 15 -7.56 -9.84 -3.78
N MET A 16 -6.24 -9.66 -3.70
CA MET A 16 -5.65 -8.35 -3.37
C MET A 16 -5.90 -7.32 -4.47
N ILE A 17 -5.84 -7.73 -5.74
CA ILE A 17 -6.13 -6.87 -6.89
C ILE A 17 -7.59 -6.39 -6.83
N SER A 18 -8.52 -7.32 -6.62
CA SER A 18 -9.94 -7.01 -6.52
C SER A 18 -10.23 -6.01 -5.38
N GLN A 19 -9.57 -6.16 -4.23
CA GLN A 19 -9.72 -5.26 -3.09
C GLN A 19 -9.24 -3.84 -3.40
N VAL A 20 -8.01 -3.68 -3.91
CA VAL A 20 -7.48 -2.34 -4.21
C VAL A 20 -8.24 -1.65 -5.34
N GLU A 21 -8.64 -2.39 -6.38
CA GLU A 21 -9.41 -1.84 -7.49
C GLU A 21 -10.83 -1.48 -7.08
N GLY A 22 -11.48 -2.34 -6.27
CA GLY A 22 -12.81 -2.10 -5.74
C GLY A 22 -12.85 -0.81 -4.93
N LEU A 23 -11.86 -0.62 -4.05
CA LEU A 23 -11.74 0.61 -3.26
C LEU A 23 -11.46 1.82 -4.16
N ALA A 24 -10.54 1.73 -5.12
CA ALA A 24 -10.24 2.83 -6.04
C ALA A 24 -11.47 3.25 -6.87
N LYS A 25 -12.24 2.27 -7.37
CA LYS A 25 -13.48 2.50 -8.13
C LYS A 25 -14.55 3.16 -7.25
N ALA A 26 -14.71 2.71 -6.00
CA ALA A 26 -15.64 3.32 -5.05
C ALA A 26 -15.30 4.79 -4.75
N LEU A 27 -14.00 5.11 -4.67
CA LEU A 27 -13.49 6.47 -4.50
C LEU A 27 -13.52 7.31 -5.80
N LYS A 28 -13.97 6.73 -6.93
CA LYS A 28 -13.98 7.37 -8.26
C LYS A 28 -12.59 7.90 -8.67
N ALA A 29 -11.52 7.26 -8.21
CA ALA A 29 -10.15 7.62 -8.53
C ALA A 29 -9.74 7.05 -9.89
N GLU A 30 -8.95 7.80 -10.65
CA GLU A 30 -8.20 7.25 -11.78
C GLU A 30 -6.96 6.57 -11.24
N PHE A 31 -6.74 5.30 -11.60
CA PHE A 31 -5.70 4.53 -10.95
C PHE A 31 -4.74 3.85 -11.90
N GLN A 32 -3.49 3.75 -11.48
CA GLN A 32 -2.48 2.91 -12.09
C GLN A 32 -2.17 1.75 -11.16
N HIS A 33 -2.16 0.54 -11.70
CA HIS A 33 -1.90 -0.65 -10.90
C HIS A 33 -0.47 -1.15 -11.07
N LYS A 34 0.20 -1.40 -9.95
CA LYS A 34 1.54 -1.94 -9.91
C LYS A 34 1.62 -3.21 -9.05
N ILE A 35 2.12 -4.26 -9.70
CA ILE A 35 2.54 -5.48 -9.02
C ILE A 35 3.94 -5.28 -8.46
N VAL A 36 4.06 -5.30 -7.14
CA VAL A 36 5.30 -5.13 -6.41
C VAL A 36 6.10 -6.44 -6.44
N ARG A 37 7.34 -6.34 -6.90
CA ARG A 37 8.31 -7.45 -6.90
C ARG A 37 9.53 -7.05 -6.07
N LEU A 38 9.88 -7.89 -5.09
CA LEU A 38 11.08 -7.73 -4.27
C LEU A 38 12.24 -8.56 -4.81
N ASN A 39 13.48 -8.16 -4.51
CA ASN A 39 14.64 -9.00 -4.77
C ASN A 39 14.55 -10.28 -3.94
N LEU A 40 15.17 -11.37 -4.42
CA LEU A 40 14.96 -12.74 -3.92
C LEU A 40 15.10 -12.84 -2.39
N MET A 41 16.17 -12.26 -1.84
CA MET A 41 16.45 -12.23 -0.40
C MET A 41 15.29 -11.65 0.42
N TRP A 42 14.68 -10.55 -0.05
CA TRP A 42 13.64 -9.83 0.68
C TRP A 42 12.25 -10.49 0.57
N ASN A 43 12.06 -11.47 -0.31
CA ASN A 43 10.80 -12.22 -0.35
C ASN A 43 10.59 -13.06 0.92
N TYR A 44 11.68 -13.49 1.56
CA TYR A 44 11.66 -14.35 2.75
C TYR A 44 11.74 -13.56 4.07
N ILE A 45 12.12 -12.28 4.01
CA ILE A 45 12.25 -11.43 5.19
C ILE A 45 10.90 -10.74 5.49
N PRO A 46 10.40 -10.77 6.74
CA PRO A 46 9.16 -10.11 7.09
C PRO A 46 9.32 -8.58 7.00
N PRO A 47 8.24 -7.83 6.67
CA PRO A 47 8.31 -6.38 6.44
C PRO A 47 8.79 -5.60 7.67
N LYS A 48 8.60 -6.14 8.87
CA LYS A 48 9.10 -5.58 10.14
C LYS A 48 10.64 -5.52 10.22
N LEU A 49 11.34 -6.44 9.54
CA LEU A 49 12.81 -6.52 9.52
C LEU A 49 13.40 -6.01 8.20
N THR A 50 12.58 -5.74 7.21
CA THR A 50 13.01 -5.25 5.90
C THR A 50 13.31 -3.75 5.99
N PRO A 51 14.46 -3.27 5.49
CA PRO A 51 14.78 -1.86 5.51
C PRO A 51 13.81 -1.08 4.63
N ILE A 52 13.40 0.11 5.11
CA ILE A 52 12.55 1.04 4.36
C ILE A 52 13.39 1.73 3.29
N SER A 53 13.75 1.00 2.23
CA SER A 53 14.65 1.46 1.17
C SER A 53 14.26 0.88 -0.19
N LYS A 54 14.49 1.66 -1.25
CA LYS A 54 14.26 1.22 -2.64
C LYS A 54 15.12 0.01 -3.03
N ILE A 55 16.18 -0.30 -2.28
CA ILE A 55 17.10 -1.41 -2.56
C ILE A 55 16.43 -2.78 -2.51
N ILE A 56 15.31 -2.88 -1.79
CA ILE A 56 14.57 -4.15 -1.65
C ILE A 56 13.77 -4.50 -2.91
N LEU A 57 13.53 -3.50 -3.76
CA LEU A 57 12.62 -3.60 -4.89
C LEU A 57 13.37 -4.00 -6.15
N LYS A 58 12.76 -4.92 -6.90
CA LYS A 58 13.25 -5.31 -8.22
C LYS A 58 12.95 -4.23 -9.26
N ASP A 59 11.80 -3.59 -9.13
CA ASP A 59 11.38 -2.45 -9.97
C ASP A 59 11.18 -1.22 -9.09
N LYS A 60 11.75 -0.08 -9.50
CA LYS A 60 11.77 1.18 -8.75
C LYS A 60 11.00 2.31 -9.46
N ASN A 61 10.51 2.07 -10.67
CA ASN A 61 10.01 3.13 -11.55
C ASN A 61 8.82 3.88 -10.94
N TYR A 62 7.92 3.16 -10.28
CA TYR A 62 6.72 3.74 -9.65
C TYR A 62 7.01 4.55 -8.38
N ILE A 63 8.20 4.43 -7.79
CA ILE A 63 8.61 5.23 -6.62
C ILE A 63 9.22 6.58 -7.03
N ASN A 64 9.67 6.70 -8.27
CA ASN A 64 10.27 7.92 -8.76
C ASN A 64 9.24 8.92 -9.31
N ASN A 65 7.99 8.48 -9.53
CA ASN A 65 6.89 9.27 -10.12
C ASN A 65 5.82 9.69 -9.09
N ASP A 66 6.19 9.81 -7.82
CA ASP A 66 5.31 10.13 -6.69
C ASP A 66 4.65 11.51 -6.74
N ASP A 67 5.22 12.49 -7.45
CA ASP A 67 4.62 13.82 -7.64
C ASP A 67 3.32 13.79 -8.47
N THR A 68 2.93 12.63 -8.98
CA THR A 68 1.77 12.47 -9.86
C THR A 68 0.55 11.84 -9.21
N PHE A 69 0.65 11.36 -7.96
CA PHE A 69 -0.43 10.65 -7.27
C PHE A 69 -0.89 11.41 -6.02
N ASP A 70 -2.20 11.43 -5.82
CA ASP A 70 -2.83 11.99 -4.62
C ASP A 70 -3.08 10.90 -3.55
N LEU A 71 -3.20 9.64 -4.01
CA LEU A 71 -3.61 8.50 -3.20
C LEU A 71 -2.74 7.27 -3.50
N VAL A 72 -2.37 6.52 -2.47
CA VAL A 72 -1.78 5.17 -2.61
C VAL A 72 -2.66 4.18 -1.90
N ILE A 73 -3.10 3.15 -2.61
CA ILE A 73 -3.85 2.02 -2.03
C ILE A 73 -2.97 0.79 -2.14
N SER A 74 -2.57 0.25 -1.00
CA SER A 74 -1.68 -0.91 -0.93
C SER A 74 -2.38 -2.11 -0.31
N CYS A 75 -2.06 -3.32 -0.78
CA CYS A 75 -2.59 -4.56 -0.22
C CYS A 75 -1.53 -5.67 -0.29
N GLY A 76 -1.38 -6.40 0.82
CA GLY A 76 -0.45 -7.52 0.94
C GLY A 76 0.96 -7.11 1.36
N ARG A 77 1.74 -8.12 1.76
CA ARG A 77 2.98 -7.95 2.53
C ARG A 77 4.08 -7.22 1.78
N LYS A 78 4.31 -7.54 0.49
CA LYS A 78 5.35 -6.86 -0.31
C LYS A 78 5.03 -5.39 -0.59
N SER A 79 3.76 -5.00 -0.51
CA SER A 79 3.32 -3.61 -0.80
C SER A 79 3.53 -2.64 0.37
N VAL A 80 3.71 -3.16 1.59
CA VAL A 80 3.89 -2.38 2.83
C VAL A 80 5.06 -1.40 2.68
N VAL A 81 6.28 -1.90 2.48
CA VAL A 81 7.47 -1.04 2.49
C VAL A 81 7.45 0.02 1.37
N PRO A 82 7.07 -0.30 0.12
CA PRO A 82 6.93 0.72 -0.93
C PRO A 82 5.92 1.82 -0.60
N SER A 83 4.78 1.48 0.01
CA SER A 83 3.79 2.47 0.43
C SER A 83 4.37 3.44 1.47
N ILE A 84 5.15 2.92 2.42
CA ILE A 84 5.83 3.75 3.44
C ILE A 84 6.89 4.65 2.81
N ILE A 85 7.64 4.15 1.83
CA ILE A 85 8.64 4.95 1.10
C ILE A 85 7.96 6.12 0.39
N LEU A 86 6.81 5.89 -0.26
CA LEU A 86 6.05 6.93 -0.95
C LEU A 86 5.54 8.00 0.02
N LYS A 87 4.92 7.60 1.14
CA LYS A 87 4.46 8.54 2.17
C LYS A 87 5.59 9.38 2.74
N LYS A 88 6.75 8.77 3.03
CA LYS A 88 7.92 9.49 3.53
C LYS A 88 8.51 10.46 2.52
N LYS A 89 8.39 10.17 1.23
CA LYS A 89 8.91 11.04 0.16
C LYS A 89 7.98 12.22 -0.11
N ASN A 90 6.67 12.00 -0.05
CA ASN A 90 5.65 13.03 -0.20
C ASN A 90 4.53 12.85 0.83
N ASP A 91 4.56 13.67 1.88
CA ASP A 91 3.60 13.60 2.99
C ASP A 91 2.18 14.03 2.59
N LYS A 92 2.02 14.68 1.43
CA LYS A 92 0.71 15.06 0.89
C LYS A 92 -0.07 13.87 0.33
N ILE A 93 0.62 12.77 0.00
CA ILE A 93 -0.04 11.56 -0.50
C ILE A 93 -0.83 10.94 0.64
N PHE A 94 -2.11 10.69 0.39
CA PHE A 94 -2.94 9.91 1.31
C PHE A 94 -2.68 8.43 1.10
N THR A 95 -2.46 7.67 2.16
CA THR A 95 -2.08 6.26 2.09
C THR A 95 -3.08 5.36 2.80
N ILE A 96 -3.63 4.41 2.06
CA ILE A 96 -4.54 3.38 2.56
C ILE A 96 -3.85 2.03 2.41
N HIS A 97 -3.75 1.27 3.50
CA HIS A 97 -3.30 -0.12 3.45
C HIS A 97 -4.45 -1.08 3.77
N ILE A 98 -4.62 -2.11 2.96
CA ILE A 98 -5.59 -3.18 3.19
C ILE A 98 -4.85 -4.39 3.76
N GLN A 99 -5.42 -5.03 4.78
CA GLN A 99 -4.84 -6.08 5.65
C GLN A 99 -3.96 -5.52 6.79
N ASP A 100 -3.60 -6.39 7.74
CA ASP A 100 -2.65 -6.03 8.79
C ASP A 100 -1.22 -5.86 8.22
N PRO A 101 -0.63 -4.64 8.29
CA PRO A 101 0.69 -4.37 7.72
C PRO A 101 1.86 -5.00 8.52
N LYS A 102 1.60 -5.50 9.74
CA LYS A 102 2.59 -6.05 10.69
C LYS A 102 3.77 -5.11 11.01
N VAL A 103 3.56 -3.80 10.82
CA VAL A 103 4.47 -2.70 11.16
C VAL A 103 3.69 -1.58 11.85
N SER A 104 4.37 -0.51 12.28
CA SER A 104 3.68 0.62 12.95
C SER A 104 2.55 1.19 12.08
N LEU A 105 1.36 1.30 12.66
CA LEU A 105 0.15 1.80 12.01
C LEU A 105 0.28 3.27 11.59
N LYS A 106 1.13 4.03 12.31
CA LYS A 106 1.43 5.45 12.02
C LYS A 106 2.16 5.68 10.70
N ASN A 107 2.60 4.61 10.02
CA ASN A 107 3.19 4.75 8.69
C ASN A 107 2.16 4.95 7.58
N PHE A 108 0.87 4.82 7.90
CA PHE A 108 -0.25 4.95 6.96
C PHE A 108 -1.25 5.97 7.48
N ASP A 109 -1.95 6.65 6.58
CA ASP A 109 -3.03 7.56 6.96
C ASP A 109 -4.30 6.77 7.34
N LEU A 110 -4.52 5.62 6.70
CA LEU A 110 -5.64 4.72 6.98
C LEU A 110 -5.26 3.25 6.75
N ILE A 111 -5.80 2.37 7.57
CA ILE A 111 -5.65 0.92 7.46
C ILE A 111 -7.02 0.28 7.47
N VAL A 112 -7.30 -0.57 6.49
CA VAL A 112 -8.52 -1.37 6.39
C VAL A 112 -8.15 -2.83 6.63
N ALA A 113 -8.35 -3.31 7.86
CA ALA A 113 -7.99 -4.67 8.26
C ALA A 113 -9.25 -5.54 8.45
N PRO A 114 -9.19 -6.85 8.21
CA PRO A 114 -10.29 -7.75 8.59
C PRO A 114 -10.51 -7.80 10.11
N GLU A 115 -11.76 -7.92 10.56
CA GLU A 115 -12.11 -8.00 11.99
C GLU A 115 -11.35 -9.11 12.74
N HIS A 116 -11.09 -10.24 12.08
CA HIS A 116 -10.38 -11.38 12.69
C HIS A 116 -8.90 -11.13 12.98
N ASP A 117 -8.29 -10.08 12.40
CA ASP A 117 -6.91 -9.69 12.72
C ASP A 117 -6.81 -8.93 14.07
N ASN A 118 -7.95 -8.54 14.67
CA ASN A 118 -8.03 -7.82 15.95
C ASN A 118 -7.14 -6.57 16.01
N LEU A 119 -7.00 -5.87 14.88
CA LEU A 119 -6.16 -4.68 14.79
C LEU A 119 -6.90 -3.47 15.37
N VAL A 120 -6.28 -2.78 16.32
CA VAL A 120 -6.84 -1.60 16.98
C VAL A 120 -5.90 -0.41 16.80
N GLY A 121 -6.43 0.69 16.30
CA GLY A 121 -5.71 1.96 16.15
C GLY A 121 -6.65 3.08 15.69
N GLU A 122 -6.26 4.32 15.93
CA GLU A 122 -7.06 5.51 15.57
C GLU A 122 -7.31 5.62 14.06
N ASN A 123 -6.39 5.08 13.25
CA ASN A 123 -6.45 5.07 11.80
C ASN A 123 -6.83 3.68 11.23
N VAL A 124 -7.50 2.83 12.01
CA VAL A 124 -7.89 1.49 11.59
C VAL A 124 -9.42 1.42 11.41
N ILE A 125 -9.84 0.97 10.23
CA ILE A 125 -11.22 0.57 9.94
C ILE A 125 -11.23 -0.95 9.85
N ASN A 126 -12.04 -1.59 10.68
CA ASN A 126 -12.25 -3.02 10.59
C ASN A 126 -13.28 -3.34 9.51
N SER A 127 -12.95 -4.27 8.64
CA SER A 127 -13.79 -4.77 7.56
C SER A 127 -14.26 -6.19 7.89
N LYS A 128 -15.47 -6.53 7.47
CA LYS A 128 -16.05 -7.85 7.75
C LYS A 128 -15.51 -8.98 6.88
N GLY A 129 -14.82 -8.63 5.78
CA GLY A 129 -14.23 -9.61 4.85
C GLY A 129 -15.28 -10.41 4.11
#